data_AF-A0A821Y2L2-F1
#
_entry.id   AF-A0A821Y2L2-F1
#
_cell.length_a   1.000
_cell.length_b   1.000
_cell.length_c   1.000
_cell.angle_alpha   90.00
_cell.angle_beta   90.00
_cell.angle_gamma   90.00
#
_symmetry.space_group_name_H-M   'P 1'
#
loop_
_entity.id
_entity.type
_entity.pdbx_description
1 polymer ?
#
loop_
_entity_poly.entity_id
_entity_poly.type
_entity_poly.pdbx_seq_one_letter_code
_entity_poly.pdbx_strand_id
1 'polypeptide(L)' 'IYISESSNNRITKWSRSNSTAGTLVAGGNGAGNTADKLANPWGIYVTNQSIYIADRDNHRI' A
#
# COMPACT_ATOMS: atom_id res chain seq x y z
N ILE A 1 -3.74 11.33 -0.45
CA ILE A 1 -4.67 10.22 -0.19
C ILE A 1 -3.87 8.94 -0.36
N TYR A 2 -3.94 8.00 0.59
CA TYR A 2 -3.34 6.68 0.41
C TYR A 2 -4.45 5.71 0.03
N ILE A 3 -4.20 4.85 -0.95
CA ILE A 3 -5.16 3.88 -1.46
C ILE A 3 -4.52 2.51 -1.34
N SER A 4 -5.23 1.58 -0.70
CA SER A 4 -4.86 0.17 -0.71
C SER A 4 -5.44 -0.46 -1.96
N GLU A 5 -4.58 -0.78 -2.93
CA GLU A 5 -4.98 -1.50 -4.13
C GLU A 5 -4.78 -2.99 -3.88
N SER A 6 -5.70 -3.58 -3.11
CA SER A 6 -5.60 -4.96 -2.59
C SER A 6 -5.33 -5.99 -3.70
N SER A 7 -6.09 -5.96 -4.79
CA SER A 7 -5.92 -6.88 -5.93
C SER A 7 -4.58 -6.68 -6.66
N ASN A 8 -4.01 -5.48 -6.58
CA ASN A 8 -2.72 -5.15 -7.20
C ASN A 8 -1.55 -5.32 -6.23
N ASN A 9 -1.80 -5.76 -4.99
CA ASN A 9 -0.78 -5.99 -3.96
C ASN A 9 0.14 -4.78 -3.75
N ARG A 10 -0.44 -3.57 -3.72
CA ARG A 10 0.33 -2.32 -3.62
C ARG A 10 -0.43 -1.23 -2.90
N ILE A 11 0.32 -0.26 -2.37
CA ILE A 11 -0.21 0.99 -1.83
C ILE A 11 0.23 2.15 -2.73
N THR A 12 -0.71 2.99 -3.12
CA THR A 12 -0.42 4.22 -3.87
C THR A 12 -0.81 5.47 -3.10
N LYS A 13 -0.03 6.54 -3.31
CA LYS A 13 -0.29 7.88 -2.77
C LYS A 13 -0.71 8.81 -3.91
N TRP A 14 -1.82 9.50 -3.70
CA TRP A 14 -2.43 10.42 -4.67
C TRP A 14 -2.54 11.83 -4.10
N SER A 15 -2.32 12.83 -4.97
CA SER A 15 -2.67 14.22 -4.65
C SER A 15 -4.20 14.38 -4.59
N ARG A 16 -4.68 15.35 -3.81
CA ARG A 16 -6.11 15.71 -3.76
C ARG A 16 -6.57 16.52 -4.97
N SER A 17 -5.65 17.11 -5.72
CA SER A 17 -5.93 17.95 -6.90
C SER A 17 -5.85 17.11 -8.18
N ASN A 18 -7.00 16.74 -8.76
CA ASN A 18 -7.18 16.10 -10.09
C ASN A 18 -5.94 15.41 -10.67
N SER A 19 -5.38 14.47 -9.91
CA SER A 19 -4.14 13.80 -10.28
C SER A 19 -4.47 12.61 -11.17
N THR A 20 -3.71 12.47 -12.26
CA THR A 20 -3.86 11.37 -13.22
C THR A 20 -2.95 10.19 -12.92
N ALA A 21 -2.05 10.32 -11.93
CA ALA A 21 -1.09 9.28 -11.57
C ALA A 21 -0.82 9.26 -10.07
N GLY A 22 -0.89 8.08 -9.46
CA GLY A 22 -0.47 7.82 -8.10
C GLY A 22 1.01 7.45 -8.02
N THR A 23 1.65 7.79 -6.90
CA THR A 23 3.00 7.33 -6.57
C THR A 23 2.93 5.98 -5.85
N LEU A 24 3.64 4.97 -6.34
CA LEU A 24 3.82 3.71 -5.60
C LEU A 24 4.64 3.98 -4.32
N VAL A 25 4.11 3.58 -3.17
CA VAL A 25 4.80 3.79 -1.87
C VAL A 25 5.11 2.50 -1.12
N ALA A 26 4.47 1.39 -1.46
CA ALA A 26 4.78 0.05 -0.95
C ALA A 26 4.21 -1.03 -1.87
N GLY A 27 4.86 -2.20 -1.93
CA GLY A 27 4.44 -3.33 -2.76
C GLY A 27 4.65 -3.08 -4.26
N GLY A 28 3.82 -3.69 -5.10
CA GLY A 28 3.88 -3.55 -6.56
C GLY A 28 4.80 -4.55 -7.28
N ASN A 29 5.53 -5.38 -6.54
CA ASN A 29 6.40 -6.45 -7.06
C ASN A 29 5.72 -7.83 -7.06
N GLY A 30 4.40 -7.84 -7.25
CA GLY A 30 3.55 -9.02 -7.11
C GLY A 30 3.27 -9.40 -5.65
N ALA A 31 2.39 -10.38 -5.46
CA ALA A 31 2.08 -10.92 -4.15
C ALA A 31 3.30 -11.64 -3.53
N GLY A 32 3.54 -11.47 -2.23
CA GLY A 32 4.59 -12.20 -1.51
C GLY A 32 4.91 -11.60 -0.14
N ASN A 33 5.77 -12.28 0.61
CA ASN A 33 6.09 -11.97 2.01
C ASN A 33 7.48 -11.34 2.23
N THR A 34 8.21 -11.03 1.16
CA THR A 34 9.49 -10.29 1.26
C THR A 34 9.23 -8.83 1.64
N ALA A 35 10.28 -8.11 2.04
CA ALA A 35 10.16 -6.74 2.56
C ALA A 35 9.60 -5.73 1.53
N ASP A 36 9.75 -6.02 0.23
CA ASP A 36 9.30 -5.19 -0.88
C ASP A 36 7.95 -5.63 -1.48
N LYS A 37 7.33 -6.67 -0.91
CA LYS A 37 6.07 -7.26 -1.38
C LYS A 37 4.98 -7.14 -0.34
N LEU A 38 3.74 -7.14 -0.82
CA LEU A 38 2.52 -7.21 -0.01
C LEU A 38 1.66 -8.34 -0.55
N ALA A 39 0.71 -8.82 0.23
CA ALA A 39 -0.29 -9.79 -0.18
C ALA A 39 -1.68 -9.33 0.34
N ASN A 40 -2.52 -8.89 -0.60
CA ASN A 40 -3.89 -8.43 -0.33
C ASN A 40 -3.97 -7.38 0.80
N PRO A 41 -3.23 -6.26 0.74
CA PRO A 41 -3.22 -5.28 1.81
C PRO A 41 -4.58 -4.57 1.94
N TRP A 42 -5.04 -4.32 3.17
CA TRP A 42 -6.38 -3.74 3.42
C TRP A 42 -6.31 -2.43 4.20
N GLY A 43 -5.99 -2.51 5.50
CA GLY A 43 -5.97 -1.37 6.39
C GLY A 43 -4.74 -0.50 6.16
N ILE A 44 -4.93 0.83 6.20
CA ILE A 44 -3.84 1.80 6.18
C ILE A 44 -4.01 2.74 7.37
N TYR A 45 -2.98 2.87 8.19
CA TYR A 45 -2.89 3.90 9.21
C TYR A 45 -1.70 4.82 8.91
N VAL A 46 -1.93 6.12 8.90
CA VAL A 46 -0.93 7.13 8.51
C VAL A 46 -0.63 8.03 9.69
N THR A 47 0.65 8.20 9.97
CA THR A 47 1.18 9.17 10.93
C THR A 47 1.99 10.24 10.20
N ASN A 48 2.56 11.20 10.94
CA ASN A 48 3.43 12.22 10.35
C ASN A 48 4.74 11.65 9.80
N GLN A 49 5.17 10.46 10.25
CA GLN A 49 6.50 9.90 9.96
C GLN A 49 6.44 8.59 9.16
N SER A 50 5.36 7.81 9.35
CA SER A 50 5.27 6.45 8.83
C SER A 50 3.85 6.10 8.40
N ILE A 51 3.77 5.11 7.51
CA ILE A 51 2.53 4.41 7.18
C ILE A 51 2.63 2.98 7.72
N TYR A 52 1.52 2.48 8.24
CA TYR A 52 1.36 1.11 8.70
C TYR A 52 0.31 0.44 7.82
N ILE A 53 0.61 -0.77 7.34
CA ILE A 53 -0.19 -1.45 6.33
C ILE A 53 -0.60 -2.81 6.87
N ALA A 54 -1.89 -3.06 7.02
CA ALA A 54 -2.34 -4.41 7.31
C ALA A 54 -2.14 -5.30 6.07
N ASP A 55 -1.01 -6.01 6.03
CA ASP A 55 -0.61 -6.95 5.00
C ASP A 55 -1.31 -8.30 5.25
N ARG A 56 -2.62 -8.29 4.95
CA ARG A 56 -3.62 -9.23 5.46
C ARG A 56 -3.25 -10.68 5.28
N ASP A 57 -2.85 -11.08 4.06
CA ASP A 57 -2.61 -12.49 3.73
C ASP A 57 -1.19 -12.93 4.15
N ASN A 58 -0.32 -11.98 4.50
CA ASN A 58 0.97 -12.25 5.14
C ASN A 58 0.89 -12.20 6.67
N HIS A 59 -0.26 -11.88 7.24
CA HIS A 59 -0.49 -11.79 8.69
C HIS A 59 0.52 -10.86 9.41
N ARG A 60 0.83 -9.70 8.81
CA ARG A 60 1.74 -8.70 9.38
C ARG A 60 1.25 -7.26 9.19
N ILE A 61 1.99 -6.32 9.80
CA ILE A 61 1.81 -4.87 9.68
C ILE A 61 3.00 -4.25 8.94
#